data_AF-A0A0K1E4H6-F1
#
_entry.id   AF-A0A0K1E4H6-F1
#
_cell.length_a   1.000
_cell.length_b   1.000
_cell.length_c   1.000
_cell.angle_alpha   90.00
_cell.angle_beta   90.00
_cell.angle_gamma   90.00
#
_symmetry.space_group_name_H-M   'P 1'
#
loop_
_entity.id
_entity.type
_entity.pdbx_description
1 polymer ?
#
loop_
_entity_poly.entity_id
_entity_poly.type
_entity_poly.pdbx_seq_one_letter_code
_entity_poly.pdbx_strand_id
1 'polypeptide(L)' 'MERELLSPKIDVKRYIRARVMEVIDELSLSIMMLEAGATRNAAGKAFVAVKALTSAMVLINLNRILP' A
#
# COMPACT_ATOMS: atom_id res chain seq x y z
N MET A 1 16.90 7.61 -16.04
CA MET A 1 16.04 8.13 -14.96
C MET A 1 14.94 7.15 -14.53
N GLU A 2 13.92 6.79 -15.32
CA GLU A 2 12.86 5.83 -14.91
C GLU A 2 13.39 4.48 -14.40
N ARG A 3 14.42 3.92 -15.05
CA ARG A 3 15.03 2.63 -14.67
C ARG A 3 15.94 2.68 -13.43
N GLU A 4 16.35 3.87 -12.99
CA GLU A 4 17.30 4.02 -11.87
C GLU A 4 16.61 4.04 -10.50
N LEU A 5 15.33 4.41 -10.43
CA LEU A 5 14.54 4.39 -9.19
C LEU A 5 14.07 2.98 -8.80
N LEU A 6 14.11 2.03 -9.74
CA LEU A 6 13.79 0.63 -9.51
C LEU A 6 15.09 -0.18 -9.44
N SER A 7 15.66 -0.33 -8.24
CA SER A 7 16.72 -1.31 -7.97
C SER A 7 16.27 -2.74 -8.38
N PRO A 8 17.20 -3.67 -8.66
CA PRO A 8 17.08 -4.60 -9.78
C PRO A 8 15.82 -5.48 -9.76
N LYS A 9 15.08 -5.46 -10.87
CA LYS A 9 13.96 -6.37 -11.24
C LYS A 9 12.78 -6.41 -10.26
N ILE A 10 12.27 -5.26 -9.83
CA ILE A 10 10.90 -5.23 -9.29
C ILE A 10 9.94 -5.40 -10.46
N ASP A 11 9.24 -6.53 -10.50
CA ASP A 11 8.03 -6.67 -11.33
C ASP A 11 6.98 -5.70 -10.77
N VAL A 12 6.83 -4.56 -11.45
CA VAL A 12 5.93 -3.47 -11.05
C VAL A 12 4.49 -3.97 -10.90
N LYS A 13 4.03 -4.86 -11.79
CA LYS A 13 2.66 -5.39 -11.74
C LYS A 13 2.49 -6.29 -10.52
N ARG A 14 3.47 -7.13 -10.21
CA ARG A 14 3.47 -7.97 -9.01
C ARG A 14 3.53 -7.13 -7.74
N TYR A 15 4.34 -6.07 -7.71
CA TYR A 15 4.43 -5.15 -6.58
C TYR A 15 3.10 -4.42 -6.35
N ILE A 16 2.49 -3.85 -7.40
CA ILE A 16 1.17 -3.20 -7.31
C ILE A 16 0.14 -4.17 -6.74
N ARG A 17 0.08 -5.40 -7.27
CA ARG A 17 -0.83 -6.44 -6.76
C ARG A 17 -0.59 -6.73 -5.27
N ALA A 18 0.67 -6.87 -4.85
CA ALA A 18 1.01 -7.13 -3.45
C ALA A 18 0.58 -5.96 -2.54
N ARG A 19 0.77 -4.70 -2.98
CA ARG A 19 0.31 -3.53 -2.23
C ARG A 19 -1.23 -3.48 -2.12
N VAL A 20 -1.95 -3.81 -3.18
CA VAL A 20 -3.43 -3.88 -3.15
C VAL A 20 -3.93 -4.96 -2.19
N MET A 21 -3.29 -6.14 -2.17
CA MET A 21 -3.62 -7.18 -1.19
C MET A 21 -3.37 -6.70 0.25
N GLU A 22 -2.24 -6.05 0.50
CA GLU A 22 -1.94 -5.49 1.83
C GLU A 22 -2.97 -4.46 2.30
N VAL A 23 -3.53 -3.65 1.39
CA VAL A 23 -4.64 -2.73 1.72
C VAL A 23 -5.84 -3.51 2.25
N ILE A 24 -6.23 -4.59 1.56
CA ILE A 24 -7.39 -5.40 1.94
C ILE A 24 -7.15 -6.06 3.30
N ASP A 25 -5.97 -6.66 3.50
CA ASP A 25 -5.62 -7.37 4.73
C ASP A 25 -5.58 -6.41 5.93
N GLU A 26 -4.92 -5.26 5.78
CA GLU A 26 -4.74 -4.29 6.86
C GLU A 26 -6.06 -3.58 7.21
N LEU A 27 -6.93 -3.29 6.23
CA LEU A 27 -8.27 -2.76 6.52
C LEU A 27 -9.17 -3.80 7.19
N SER A 28 -9.13 -5.05 6.75
CA SER A 28 -9.90 -6.14 7.39
C SER A 28 -9.49 -6.29 8.85
N LEU A 29 -8.18 -6.27 9.12
CA LEU A 29 -7.65 -6.32 10.49
C LEU A 29 -7.98 -5.06 11.30
N SER A 30 -7.95 -3.89 10.68
CA SER A 30 -8.36 -2.63 11.31
C SER A 30 -9.81 -2.70 11.80
N ILE A 31 -10.72 -3.21 10.98
CA ILE A 31 -12.14 -3.37 11.33
C ILE A 31 -12.28 -4.35 12.51
N MET A 32 -11.65 -5.52 12.43
CA MET A 32 -11.67 -6.49 13.55
C MET A 32 -11.15 -5.89 14.86
N MET A 33 -10.09 -5.09 14.81
CA MET A 33 -9.54 -4.41 15.98
C MET A 33 -10.49 -3.33 16.51
N LEU A 34 -11.17 -2.60 15.64
CA LEU A 34 -12.15 -1.58 16.01
C LEU A 34 -13.35 -2.22 16.72
N GLU A 35 -13.87 -3.32 16.18
CA GLU A 35 -14.97 -4.09 16.77
C GLU A 35 -14.60 -4.67 18.14
N ALA A 36 -13.33 -5.03 18.35
CA ALA A 36 -12.79 -5.47 19.63
C ALA A 36 -12.48 -4.32 20.62
N GLY A 37 -12.76 -3.06 20.26
CA GLY A 37 -12.48 -1.88 21.09
C GLY A 37 -11.02 -1.42 21.11
N ALA A 38 -10.13 -2.03 20.30
CA ALA A 38 -8.72 -1.70 20.20
C ALA A 38 -8.47 -0.53 19.24
N THR A 39 -9.07 0.63 19.54
CA THR A 39 -9.14 1.81 18.64
C THR A 39 -7.78 2.33 18.17
N ARG A 40 -6.76 2.38 19.05
CA ARG A 40 -5.39 2.82 18.68
C ARG A 40 -4.74 1.85 17.68
N ASN A 41 -4.94 0.54 17.87
CA ASN A 41 -4.37 -0.48 16.99
C ASN A 41 -5.09 -0.48 15.64
N ALA A 42 -6.42 -0.34 15.64
CA ALA A 42 -7.22 -0.17 14.43
C ALA A 42 -6.72 1.03 13.62
N ALA A 43 -6.56 2.20 14.24
CA ALA A 43 -6.03 3.39 13.57
C ALA A 43 -4.64 3.15 12.96
N GLY A 44 -3.77 2.41 13.67
CA GLY A 44 -2.46 2.01 13.14
C GLY A 44 -2.57 1.17 11.88
N LYS A 45 -3.48 0.19 11.86
CA LYS A 45 -3.73 -0.69 10.71
C LYS A 45 -4.35 0.06 9.53
N ALA A 46 -5.33 0.94 9.78
CA ALA A 46 -5.87 1.83 8.76
C ALA A 46 -4.78 2.72 8.13
N PHE A 47 -3.85 3.25 8.94
CA PHE A 47 -2.75 4.06 8.42
C PHE A 47 -1.77 3.26 7.55
N VAL A 48 -1.48 2.00 7.90
CA VAL A 48 -0.67 1.10 7.06
C VAL A 48 -1.35 0.86 5.71
N ALA A 49 -2.66 0.62 5.70
CA ALA A 49 -3.42 0.46 4.46
C ALA A 49 -3.31 1.69 3.54
N VAL A 50 -3.41 2.91 4.09
CA VAL A 50 -3.24 4.15 3.31
C VAL A 50 -1.86 4.23 2.68
N LYS A 51 -0.79 3.86 3.40
CA LYS A 51 0.56 3.82 2.84
C LYS A 51 0.67 2.82 1.69
N ALA A 52 0.15 1.61 1.87
CA ALA A 52 0.17 0.57 0.83
C ALA A 52 -0.60 1.02 -0.43
N LEU A 53 -1.78 1.61 -0.25
CA LEU A 53 -2.58 2.16 -1.35
C LEU A 53 -1.82 3.27 -2.09
N THR A 54 -1.22 4.19 -1.34
CA THR A 54 -0.44 5.30 -1.91
C THR A 54 0.74 4.78 -2.73
N SER A 55 1.48 3.78 -2.24
CA SER A 55 2.57 3.14 -2.99
C SER A 55 2.09 2.52 -4.30
N ALA A 56 0.92 1.84 -4.30
CA ALA A 56 0.34 1.29 -5.52
C ALA A 56 -0.05 2.40 -6.51
N MET A 57 -0.73 3.45 -6.04
CA MET A 57 -1.17 4.55 -6.89
C MET A 57 -0.01 5.35 -7.49
N VAL A 58 1.07 5.57 -6.74
CA VAL A 58 2.29 6.23 -7.24
C VAL A 58 2.89 5.44 -8.38
N LEU A 59 3.04 4.12 -8.24
CA LEU A 59 3.60 3.29 -9.31
C LEU A 59 2.68 3.19 -10.54
N ILE A 60 1.36 3.14 -10.34
CA ILE A 60 0.38 3.18 -11.45
C ILE A 60 0.52 4.49 -12.24
N ASN A 61 0.83 5.59 -11.56
CA ASN A 61 0.90 6.93 -12.17
C ASN A 61 2.35 7.43 -12.29
N LEU A 62 3.36 6.55 -12.24
CA LEU A 62 4.76 6.97 -12.11
C LEU A 62 5.17 7.93 -13.22
N ASN A 63 4.84 7.61 -14.48
CA ASN A 63 5.16 8.41 -15.66
C ASN A 63 4.43 9.76 -15.71
N ARG A 64 3.36 9.94 -14.92
CA ARG A 64 2.66 11.22 -14.78
C ARG A 64 3.27 12.08 -13.66
N ILE A 65 3.88 11.44 -12.67
CA ILE A 65 4.45 12.10 -11.47
C ILE A 65 5.90 12.48 -11.71
N LEU A 66 6.66 11.60 -12.37
CA LEU A 66 8.07 11.77 -12.71
C LEU A 66 8.22 11.64 -14.25
N PRO A 67 8.09 12.75 -14.99
CA PRO A 67 8.25 12.76 -16.44
C PRO A 67 9.70 12.60 -16.90
#